data_AF-Q3AWC5-F1
#
_entry.id   AF-Q3AWC5-F1
#
_cell.length_a   1.000
_cell.length_b   1.000
_cell.length_c   1.000
_cell.angle_alpha   90.00
_cell.angle_beta   90.00
_cell.angle_gamma   90.00
#
_symmetry.space_group_name_H-M   'P 1'
#
loop_
_entity.id
_entity.type
_entity.pdbx_description
1 polymer ?
#
loop_
_entity_poly.entity_id
_entity_poly.type
_entity_poly.pdbx_seq_one_letter_code
_entity_poly.pdbx_strand_id
1 'polypeptide(L)'
;MLMSIEALNCFLNDVVRFHELATGLKALSSHDQIIAFGQSQGFDFTESEWNTLINQDFELQSDLIQQSILSANPAHWSWAFRQHTVWRAMLMDGAGDGSA
;
A
#
# COMPACT_ATOMS: atom_id res chain seq x y z
N MET A 1 -2.85 8.14 23.55
CA MET A 1 -2.01 7.50 22.52
C MET A 1 -2.43 8.09 21.18
N LEU A 2 -1.62 9.00 20.63
CA LEU A 2 -1.78 9.62 19.30
C LEU A 2 -0.64 9.18 18.35
N MET A 3 0.29 8.35 18.83
CA MET A 3 1.56 8.03 18.15
C MET A 3 1.43 7.05 16.97
N SER A 4 0.35 6.29 16.90
CA SER A 4 0.26 5.14 15.99
C SER A 4 -0.24 5.50 14.59
N ILE A 5 -1.10 6.53 14.46
CA ILE A 5 -1.47 7.11 13.15
C ILE A 5 -0.27 7.83 12.52
N GLU A 6 0.60 8.43 13.33
CA GLU A 6 1.82 9.11 12.85
C GLU A 6 2.81 8.11 12.27
N ALA A 7 3.05 6.97 12.93
CA ALA A 7 3.93 5.92 12.43
C ALA A 7 3.44 5.31 11.09
N LEU A 8 2.14 5.03 10.97
CA LEU A 8 1.56 4.54 9.72
C LEU A 8 1.68 5.59 8.60
N ASN A 9 1.42 6.87 8.89
CA ASN A 9 1.61 7.92 7.90
C ASN A 9 3.08 8.10 7.50
N CYS A 10 4.02 7.98 8.43
CA CYS A 10 5.45 7.96 8.11
C CYS A 10 5.77 6.80 7.18
N PHE A 11 5.32 5.58 7.48
CA PHE A 11 5.52 4.42 6.62
C PHE A 11 5.01 4.64 5.19
N LEU A 12 3.77 5.13 5.04
CA LEU A 12 3.18 5.42 3.73
C LEU A 12 4.03 6.41 2.92
N ASN A 13 4.50 7.49 3.55
CA ASN A 13 5.31 8.51 2.90
C ASN A 13 6.75 8.07 2.64
N ASP A 14 7.32 7.27 3.54
CA ASP A 14 8.69 6.79 3.46
C ASP A 14 8.85 5.75 2.35
N VAL A 15 7.82 4.93 2.07
CA VAL A 15 7.79 4.08 0.87
C VAL A 15 7.95 4.89 -0.42
N VAL A 16 7.40 6.10 -0.49
CA VAL A 16 7.54 6.99 -1.65
C VAL A 16 8.95 7.57 -1.73
N ARG A 17 9.56 7.87 -0.58
CA ARG A 17 10.85 8.57 -0.47
C ARG A 17 12.06 7.64 -0.60
N PHE A 18 11.95 6.41 -0.10
CA PHE A 18 13.07 5.49 0.01
C PHE A 18 12.89 4.30 -0.93
N HIS A 19 13.81 4.19 -1.90
CA HIS A 19 13.77 3.16 -2.92
C HIS A 19 13.82 1.73 -2.36
N GLU A 20 14.53 1.53 -1.25
CA GLU A 20 14.64 0.23 -0.60
C GLU A 20 13.28 -0.26 -0.07
N LEU A 21 12.50 0.63 0.54
CA LEU A 21 11.15 0.33 1.01
C LEU A 21 10.23 0.00 -0.17
N ALA A 22 10.23 0.83 -1.21
CA ALA A 22 9.48 0.57 -2.43
C ALA A 22 9.86 -0.78 -3.06
N THR A 23 11.15 -1.12 -3.08
CA THR A 23 11.61 -2.41 -3.61
C THR A 23 11.14 -3.58 -2.76
N GLY A 24 11.15 -3.43 -1.42
CA GLY A 24 10.59 -4.43 -0.49
C GLY A 24 9.10 -4.71 -0.75
N LEU A 25 8.31 -3.67 -1.04
CA LEU A 25 6.87 -3.81 -1.33
C LEU A 25 6.56 -4.69 -2.54
N LYS A 26 7.44 -4.73 -3.55
CA LYS A 26 7.20 -5.47 -4.81
C LYS A 26 7.00 -6.98 -4.61
N ALA A 27 7.54 -7.54 -3.53
CA ALA A 27 7.43 -8.96 -3.22
C ALA A 27 6.20 -9.31 -2.37
N LEU A 28 5.46 -8.30 -1.90
CA LEU A 28 4.35 -8.48 -0.97
C LEU A 28 3.03 -8.69 -1.74
N SER A 29 2.25 -9.64 -1.27
CA SER A 29 1.04 -10.18 -1.93
C SER A 29 -0.17 -10.25 -0.98
N SER A 30 -0.05 -9.72 0.23
CA SER A 30 -1.13 -9.63 1.22
C SER A 30 -0.94 -8.42 2.13
N HIS A 31 -2.03 -7.96 2.75
CA HIS A 31 -1.99 -6.87 3.73
C HIS A 31 -1.16 -7.26 4.97
N ASP A 32 -1.28 -8.51 5.43
CA ASP A 32 -0.47 -9.03 6.55
C ASP A 32 1.03 -8.93 6.27
N GLN A 33 1.45 -9.21 5.03
CA GLN A 33 2.84 -9.05 4.61
C GLN A 33 3.27 -7.59 4.59
N ILE A 34 2.40 -6.65 4.17
CA ILE A 34 2.68 -5.20 4.23
C ILE A 34 2.84 -4.73 5.67
N ILE A 35 1.95 -5.18 6.57
CA ILE A 35 1.99 -4.83 7.99
C ILE A 35 3.27 -5.36 8.64
N ALA A 36 3.55 -6.66 8.46
CA ALA A 36 4.76 -7.28 9.00
C ALA A 36 6.03 -6.64 8.44
N PHE A 37 6.03 -6.27 7.15
CA PHE A 37 7.13 -5.54 6.55
C PHE A 37 7.33 -4.18 7.23
N GLY A 38 6.29 -3.34 7.32
CA GLY A 38 6.38 -2.04 8.01
C GLY A 38 6.89 -2.16 9.45
N GLN A 39 6.37 -3.12 10.20
CA GLN A 39 6.83 -3.38 11.57
C GLN A 39 8.30 -3.82 11.63
N SER A 40 8.76 -4.66 10.68
CA SER A 40 10.17 -5.06 10.58
C SER A 40 11.13 -3.90 10.25
N GLN A 41 10.61 -2.84 9.63
CA GLN A 41 11.37 -1.62 9.32
C GLN A 41 11.34 -0.60 10.48
N GLY A 42 10.67 -0.93 11.60
CA GLY A 42 10.61 -0.09 12.79
C GLY A 42 9.41 0.86 12.88
N PHE A 43 8.43 0.73 11.98
CA PHE A 43 7.18 1.49 12.06
C PHE A 43 6.19 0.83 13.02
N ASP A 44 5.76 1.56 14.05
CA ASP A 44 4.86 1.05 15.09
C ASP A 44 3.39 1.36 14.77
N PHE A 45 2.75 0.48 14.01
CA PHE A 45 1.31 0.51 13.73
C PHE A 45 0.69 -0.90 13.77
N THR A 46 -0.62 -0.93 14.02
CA THR A 46 -1.40 -2.16 14.14
C THR A 46 -2.14 -2.51 12.86
N GLU A 47 -2.56 -3.77 12.74
CA GLU A 47 -3.45 -4.22 11.66
C GLU A 47 -4.76 -3.42 11.63
N SER A 48 -5.33 -3.09 12.80
CA SER A 48 -6.56 -2.29 12.88
C SER A 48 -6.39 -0.89 12.29
N GLU A 49 -5.22 -0.27 12.50
CA GLU A 49 -4.92 1.07 11.98
C GLU A 49 -4.67 1.03 10.49
N TRP A 50 -3.93 0.04 10.02
CA TRP A 50 -3.78 -0.26 8.60
C TRP A 50 -5.17 -0.40 7.96
N ASN A 51 -5.97 -1.36 8.42
CA ASN A 51 -7.32 -1.67 7.94
C ASN A 51 -8.25 -0.45 7.90
N THR A 52 -8.23 0.37 8.96
CA THR A 52 -9.03 1.59 9.00
C THR A 52 -8.59 2.57 7.91
N LEU A 53 -7.29 2.79 7.76
CA LEU A 53 -6.76 3.79 6.84
C LEU A 53 -6.96 3.39 5.38
N ILE A 54 -6.64 2.15 4.97
CA ILE A 54 -6.82 1.77 3.56
C ILE A 54 -8.29 1.60 3.18
N ASN A 55 -9.18 1.22 4.10
CA ASN A 55 -10.62 1.22 3.82
C ASN A 55 -11.14 2.64 3.59
N GLN A 56 -10.72 3.61 4.42
CA GLN A 56 -11.05 5.02 4.21
C GLN A 56 -10.48 5.55 2.89
N ASP A 57 -9.23 5.23 2.55
CA ASP A 57 -8.65 5.59 1.26
C ASP A 57 -9.46 4.98 0.10
N PHE A 58 -9.78 3.69 0.18
CA PHE A 58 -10.54 2.96 -0.84
C PHE A 58 -11.93 3.55 -1.09
N GLU A 59 -12.68 3.85 -0.02
CA GLU A 59 -14.01 4.45 -0.11
C GLU A 59 -14.01 5.84 -0.75
N LEU A 60 -12.91 6.58 -0.64
CA LEU A 60 -12.73 7.90 -1.27
C LEU A 60 -12.33 7.82 -2.75
N GLN A 61 -11.98 6.63 -3.26
CA GLN A 61 -11.62 6.47 -4.67
C GLN A 61 -12.85 6.41 -5.57
N SER A 62 -12.66 6.74 -6.86
CA SER A 62 -13.70 6.51 -7.87
C SER A 62 -13.92 5.03 -8.13
N ASP A 63 -15.10 4.66 -8.64
CA ASP A 63 -15.45 3.28 -8.98
C ASP A 63 -14.39 2.61 -9.88
N LEU A 64 -13.84 3.34 -10.85
CA LEU A 64 -12.80 2.81 -11.75
C LEU A 64 -11.54 2.41 -10.98
N ILE A 65 -11.11 3.23 -10.03
CA ILE A 65 -9.94 2.96 -9.21
C ILE A 65 -10.22 1.84 -8.22
N GLN A 66 -11.40 1.84 -7.59
CA GLN A 66 -11.81 0.75 -6.70
C GLN A 66 -11.78 -0.60 -7.43
N GLN A 67 -12.35 -0.69 -8.64
CA GLN A 67 -12.29 -1.89 -9.45
C GLN A 67 -10.86 -2.29 -9.79
N SER A 68 -10.00 -1.33 -10.14
CA SER A 68 -8.60 -1.59 -10.44
C SER A 68 -7.78 -2.09 -9.24
N ILE A 69 -8.19 -1.76 -8.01
CA ILE A 69 -7.60 -2.29 -6.78
C ILE A 69 -8.10 -3.72 -6.54
N LEU A 70 -9.41 -3.94 -6.66
CA LEU A 70 -10.05 -5.24 -6.42
C LEU A 70 -9.66 -6.30 -7.45
N SER A 71 -9.45 -5.91 -8.71
CA SER A 71 -9.07 -6.83 -9.80
C SER A 71 -7.58 -7.12 -9.85
N ALA A 72 -6.75 -6.39 -9.09
CA ALA A 72 -5.30 -6.50 -9.19
C ALA A 72 -4.81 -7.89 -8.74
N ASN A 73 -4.00 -8.53 -9.57
CA ASN A 73 -3.39 -9.81 -9.24
C ASN A 73 -2.41 -9.66 -8.05
N PRO A 74 -2.64 -10.32 -6.90
CA PRO A 74 -1.75 -10.25 -5.74
C PRO A 74 -0.32 -10.74 -5.99
N ALA A 75 -0.11 -11.57 -7.02
CA ALA A 75 1.22 -12.04 -7.40
C ALA A 75 2.00 -11.03 -8.27
N HIS A 76 1.34 -9.98 -8.77
CA HIS A 76 2.00 -8.96 -9.58
C HIS A 76 2.62 -7.88 -8.67
N TRP A 77 3.85 -7.45 -8.98
CA TRP A 77 4.61 -6.52 -8.14
C TRP A 77 3.91 -5.19 -7.87
N SER A 78 3.00 -4.77 -8.78
CA SER A 78 2.24 -3.53 -8.62
C SER A 78 1.08 -3.64 -7.62
N TRP A 79 0.73 -4.85 -7.16
CA TRP A 79 -0.38 -5.07 -6.25
C TRP A 79 -0.22 -4.29 -4.94
N ALA A 80 0.93 -4.35 -4.29
CA ALA A 80 1.16 -3.63 -3.03
C ALA A 80 1.02 -2.12 -3.22
N PHE A 81 1.51 -1.59 -4.34
CA PHE A 81 1.41 -0.16 -4.67
C PHE A 81 -0.04 0.28 -4.95
N ARG A 82 -0.95 -0.64 -5.26
CA ARG A 82 -2.35 -0.32 -5.51
C ARG A 82 -3.15 -0.07 -4.23
N GLN A 83 -2.65 -0.47 -3.07
CA GLN A 83 -3.43 -0.48 -1.83
C GLN A 83 -3.68 0.91 -1.22
N HIS A 84 -2.87 1.93 -1.56
CA HIS A 84 -3.04 3.28 -1.04
C HIS A 84 -2.76 4.35 -2.10
N THR A 85 -3.49 5.47 -2.08
CA THR A 85 -3.43 6.51 -3.13
C THR A 85 -2.03 7.07 -3.37
N VAL A 86 -1.26 7.31 -2.29
CA VAL A 86 0.10 7.86 -2.42
C VAL A 86 1.06 6.88 -3.09
N TRP A 87 0.82 5.57 -2.97
CA TRP A 87 1.61 4.55 -3.63
C TRP A 87 1.14 4.33 -5.06
N ARG A 88 -0.18 4.42 -5.31
CA ARG A 88 -0.74 4.38 -6.67
C ARG A 88 -0.16 5.48 -7.53
N ALA A 89 0.06 6.66 -6.98
CA ALA A 89 0.70 7.77 -7.69
C ALA A 89 2.14 7.48 -8.15
N MET A 90 2.80 6.45 -7.60
CA MET A 90 4.13 5.99 -8.04
C MET A 90 4.07 5.09 -9.28
N LEU A 91 2.90 4.55 -9.62
CA LEU A 91 2.72 3.71 -10.79
C LEU A 91 2.71 4.57 -12.05
N MET A 92 3.61 4.29 -12.99
CA MET A 92 3.59 4.93 -14.32
C MET A 92 2.42 4.41 -15.15
N ASP A 93 1.93 5.22 -16.09
CA ASP A 93 0.99 4.78 -17.13
C ASP A 93 1.56 3.54 -17.82
N GLY A 94 0.82 2.43 -17.77
CA GLY A 94 1.26 1.13 -18.28
C GLY A 94 1.74 0.13 -17.22
N ALA A 95 1.79 0.49 -15.93
CA ALA A 95 1.98 -0.46 -14.82
C ALA A 95 0.73 -1.34 -14.55
N GLY A 96 0.11 -1.82 -15.62
CA GLY A 96 -0.98 -2.79 -15.58
C GLY A 96 -0.58 -4.05 -14.83
N ASP A 97 -1.57 -4.79 -14.37
CA ASP A 97 -1.44 -6.08 -13.67
C ASP A 97 -1.10 -7.26 -14.61
N GLY A 98 -0.66 -6.97 -15.84
CA GLY A 98 -0.37 -7.97 -16.87
C GLY A 98 -1.62 -8.56 -17.52
N SER A 99 -2.81 -8.02 -17.24
CA SER A 99 -4.04 -8.41 -17.94
C SER A 99 -4.01 -7.90 -19.39
N ALA A 100 -3.68 -8.79 -20.32
CA ALA A 100 -4.04 -8.67 -21.73
C ALA A 100 -5.36 -9.39 -21.98
#